data_AF-A0A7D9DAW3-F1
#
_entry.id   AF-A0A7D9DAW3-F1
#
_cell.length_a   1.000
_cell.length_b   1.000
_cell.length_c   1.000
_cell.angle_alpha   90.00
_cell.angle_beta   90.00
_cell.angle_gamma   90.00
#
_symmetry.space_group_name_H-M   'P 1'
#
loop_
_entity.id
_entity.type
_entity.pdbx_description
1 polymer ?
#
loop_
_entity_poly.entity_id
_entity_poly.type
_entity_poly.pdbx_seq_one_letter_code
_entity_poly.pdbx_strand_id
1 'polypeptide(L)'
;MELLLLGDSEGSRHYVLIKDVNRMLFSVSKHTNKKHFCLHCLHSCVSKEVLEKHKETCLEVNGTQAINLPKEGTKIKFKNHRNSMPVPFVIYADFESILVPEERKVNLENPEDKSSTDLYQTHKACSFGLKTVCHYDDKYSGEYKSYIGEDAALVFLKTVLKESFRCREMVNNIFKKMVITPKQEFEFQAARNCSICGNDLGEDRVRDHDHVTGMYRGAAHNICNLKYRITWKVPVVFHNLRGYDSHLIMQEIGKFKMNVNVIPNNMEKYISFSLGKNLVFIDSIQFMASSLEALVSNLSPEDFKIVGKRWKGEDFNLVTQKGVFPYEFLDNISKLDTEGLPSKDKFYSSLYESEVKEEDYQRAQKVWDHFKMKTLRDYHDLYLETDVLVLADVFENFRRTCLESYELDPAHYMSAPSLSWDAFLKQSSEEIELVSDMDMFQFFEKGMRGGTSYIAHRHSAANNKYMETYDESSENKYLMYLDANNLYGWAMSQPLPNGEFEWVEEVDGMNLEDYLGDNKRGMVLEVYITVIL
;
A
#
# COMPACT_ATOMS: atom_id res chain seq x y z
N MET A 1 -24.89 2.44 -30.55
CA MET A 1 -24.25 3.62 -31.18
C MET A 1 -22.91 3.80 -30.51
N GLU A 2 -21.81 3.80 -31.27
CA GLU A 2 -20.45 3.86 -30.75
C GLU A 2 -19.95 5.31 -30.84
N LEU A 3 -19.52 5.92 -29.73
CA LEU A 3 -19.11 7.32 -29.67
C LEU A 3 -17.66 7.42 -29.19
N LEU A 4 -16.85 8.24 -29.88
CA LEU A 4 -15.50 8.61 -29.48
C LEU A 4 -15.54 9.99 -28.81
N LEU A 5 -15.05 10.11 -27.59
CA LEU A 5 -14.87 11.40 -26.93
C LEU A 5 -13.52 11.99 -27.32
N LEU A 6 -13.54 13.11 -28.04
CA LEU A 6 -12.36 13.91 -28.33
C LEU A 6 -12.30 15.09 -27.36
N GLY A 7 -11.12 15.36 -26.81
CA GLY A 7 -10.87 16.51 -25.96
C GLY A 7 -9.64 17.28 -26.40
N ASP A 8 -9.69 18.61 -26.33
CA ASP A 8 -8.51 19.45 -26.47
C ASP A 8 -7.86 19.77 -25.11
N SER A 9 -6.67 20.36 -25.14
CA SER A 9 -5.91 20.76 -23.95
C SER A 9 -6.58 21.89 -23.15
N GLU A 10 -7.62 22.53 -23.70
CA GLU A 10 -8.36 23.63 -23.09
C GLU A 10 -9.67 23.17 -22.42
N GLY A 11 -9.99 21.88 -22.51
CA GLY A 11 -11.10 21.25 -21.80
C GLY A 11 -12.40 21.13 -22.61
N SER A 12 -12.41 21.52 -23.89
CA SER A 12 -13.57 21.28 -24.75
C SER A 12 -13.66 19.81 -25.11
N ARG A 13 -14.86 19.23 -25.01
CA ARG A 13 -15.12 17.80 -25.26
C ARG A 13 -16.24 17.62 -26.28
N HIS A 14 -15.97 16.83 -27.32
CA HIS A 14 -16.95 16.53 -28.37
C HIS A 14 -17.06 15.03 -28.59
N TYR A 15 -18.29 14.53 -28.72
CA TYR A 15 -18.54 13.15 -29.14
C TYR A 15 -18.60 13.06 -30.65
N VAL A 16 -17.84 12.12 -31.22
CA VAL A 16 -17.86 11.79 -32.64
C VAL A 16 -18.41 10.39 -32.82
N LEU A 17 -19.34 10.22 -33.75
CA LEU A 17 -19.89 8.91 -34.10
C LEU A 17 -18.82 8.04 -34.76
N ILE A 18 -18.57 6.87 -34.18
CA ILE A 18 -17.83 5.80 -34.85
C ILE A 18 -18.84 4.99 -35.67
N LYS A 19 -18.65 4.95 -36.99
CA LYS A 19 -19.52 4.19 -37.91
C LYS A 19 -19.15 2.71 -37.99
N ASP A 20 -17.89 2.39 -37.76
CA ASP A 20 -17.36 1.02 -37.76
C ASP A 20 -16.04 0.99 -36.96
N VAL A 21 -16.10 0.48 -35.72
CA VAL A 21 -14.93 0.33 -34.85
C VAL A 21 -13.85 -0.56 -35.48
N ASN A 22 -14.23 -1.60 -36.23
CA ASN A 22 -13.25 -2.51 -36.83
C ASN A 22 -12.42 -1.83 -37.91
N ARG A 23 -13.04 -0.91 -38.66
CA ARG A 23 -12.35 -0.11 -39.66
C ARG A 23 -11.44 0.93 -39.02
N MET A 24 -11.89 1.54 -37.92
CA MET A 24 -11.11 2.52 -37.16
C MET A 24 -9.83 1.90 -36.56
N LEU A 25 -9.93 0.69 -36.02
CA LEU A 25 -8.83 -0.02 -35.34
C LEU A 25 -8.03 -0.95 -36.27
N PHE A 26 -8.25 -0.88 -37.59
CA PHE A 26 -7.62 -1.79 -38.55
C PHE A 26 -6.08 -1.78 -38.48
N SER A 27 -5.47 -0.63 -38.17
CA SER A 27 -4.01 -0.44 -38.12
C SER A 27 -3.32 -1.01 -36.88
N VAL A 28 -4.06 -1.52 -35.90
CA VAL A 28 -3.50 -2.00 -34.61
C VAL A 28 -2.60 -3.23 -34.77
N SER A 29 -2.69 -3.97 -35.88
CA SER A 29 -1.79 -5.09 -36.17
C SER A 29 -1.42 -5.19 -37.65
N LYS A 30 -0.31 -5.88 -37.96
CA LYS A 30 0.21 -6.03 -39.33
C LYS A 30 -0.65 -6.92 -40.26
N HIS A 31 -1.68 -7.58 -39.73
CA HIS A 31 -2.59 -8.42 -40.50
C HIS A 31 -3.49 -7.58 -41.43
N THR A 32 -3.62 -8.01 -42.68
CA THR A 32 -4.32 -7.29 -43.76
C THR A 32 -5.79 -7.69 -43.94
N ASN A 33 -6.25 -8.75 -43.27
CA ASN A 33 -7.63 -9.23 -43.35
C ASN A 33 -8.59 -8.44 -42.44
N LYS A 34 -9.89 -8.55 -42.69
CA LYS A 34 -10.94 -7.96 -41.85
C LYS A 34 -10.82 -8.50 -40.42
N LYS A 35 -10.82 -7.59 -39.44
CA LYS A 35 -10.69 -7.88 -38.01
C LYS A 35 -12.03 -7.68 -37.31
N HIS A 36 -12.21 -8.36 -36.19
CA HIS A 36 -13.42 -8.29 -35.38
C HIS A 36 -13.04 -7.93 -33.94
N PHE A 37 -13.30 -6.70 -33.52
CA PHE A 37 -12.91 -6.22 -32.19
C PHE A 37 -14.03 -6.39 -31.17
N CYS A 38 -13.67 -6.83 -29.97
CA CYS A 38 -14.57 -6.78 -28.82
C CYS A 38 -14.64 -5.35 -28.27
N LEU A 39 -15.85 -4.80 -28.10
CA LEU A 39 -16.01 -3.42 -27.59
C LEU A 39 -15.76 -3.28 -26.08
N HIS A 40 -15.64 -4.39 -25.36
CA HIS A 40 -15.37 -4.39 -23.92
C HIS A 40 -13.87 -4.33 -23.61
N CYS A 41 -13.08 -5.21 -24.25
CA CYS A 41 -11.63 -5.33 -23.98
C CYS A 41 -10.74 -4.86 -25.16
N LEU A 42 -11.33 -4.47 -26.29
CA LEU A 42 -10.64 -4.08 -27.53
C LEU A 42 -9.71 -5.16 -28.13
N HIS A 43 -9.89 -6.43 -27.75
CA HIS A 43 -9.16 -7.56 -28.35
C HIS A 43 -9.60 -7.81 -29.80
N SER A 44 -8.64 -8.10 -30.69
CA SER A 44 -8.90 -8.37 -32.11
C SER A 44 -9.04 -9.87 -32.39
N CYS A 45 -10.23 -10.29 -32.79
CA CYS A 45 -10.54 -11.65 -33.21
C CYS A 45 -10.39 -11.80 -34.72
N VAL A 46 -9.97 -13.00 -35.15
CA VAL A 46 -9.78 -13.34 -36.57
C VAL A 46 -11.09 -13.58 -37.33
N SER A 47 -12.17 -13.95 -36.64
CA SER A 47 -13.50 -14.15 -37.23
C SER A 47 -14.61 -13.63 -36.32
N LYS A 48 -15.84 -13.53 -36.86
CA LYS A 48 -17.02 -13.22 -36.06
C LYS A 48 -17.37 -14.33 -35.08
N GLU A 49 -17.24 -15.60 -35.45
CA GLU A 49 -17.56 -16.69 -34.51
C GLU A 49 -16.63 -16.66 -33.30
N VAL A 50 -15.34 -16.39 -33.51
CA VAL A 50 -14.37 -16.21 -32.42
C VAL A 50 -14.75 -15.03 -31.53
N LEU A 51 -15.20 -13.92 -32.13
CA LEU A 51 -15.68 -12.76 -31.36
C LEU A 51 -16.93 -13.08 -30.53
N GLU A 52 -17.91 -13.80 -31.07
CA GLU A 52 -19.12 -14.15 -30.33
C GLU A 52 -18.81 -15.09 -29.17
N LYS A 53 -17.98 -16.13 -29.39
CA LYS A 53 -17.49 -16.99 -28.29
C LYS A 53 -16.72 -16.20 -27.24
N HIS A 54 -15.88 -15.25 -27.66
CA HIS A 54 -15.15 -14.38 -26.73
C HIS A 54 -16.10 -13.49 -25.92
N LYS A 55 -17.13 -12.91 -26.54
CA LYS A 55 -18.11 -12.03 -25.87
C LYS A 55 -18.87 -12.72 -24.74
N GLU A 56 -19.18 -14.01 -24.89
CA GLU A 56 -19.90 -14.79 -23.87
C GLU A 56 -19.23 -14.67 -22.50
N THR A 57 -17.89 -14.61 -22.46
CA THR A 57 -17.15 -14.55 -21.20
C THR A 57 -16.28 -13.31 -21.03
N CYS A 58 -16.18 -12.44 -22.04
CA CYS A 58 -15.27 -11.30 -22.00
C CYS A 58 -15.60 -10.31 -20.88
N LEU A 59 -16.87 -9.98 -20.68
CA LEU A 59 -17.27 -9.01 -19.66
C LEU A 59 -17.06 -9.58 -18.25
N GLU A 60 -17.34 -10.87 -18.08
CA GLU A 60 -17.18 -11.59 -16.80
C GLU A 60 -15.71 -11.76 -16.42
N VAL A 61 -14.84 -12.07 -17.39
CA VAL A 61 -13.42 -12.38 -17.15
C VAL A 61 -12.54 -11.12 -17.18
N ASN A 62 -12.78 -10.19 -18.13
CA ASN A 62 -11.87 -9.06 -18.38
C ASN A 62 -12.45 -7.70 -17.99
N GLY A 63 -13.72 -7.66 -17.55
CA GLY A 63 -14.45 -6.41 -17.32
C GLY A 63 -14.37 -5.48 -18.54
N THR A 64 -13.89 -4.25 -18.32
CA THR A 64 -13.63 -3.24 -19.37
C THR A 64 -12.14 -2.98 -19.59
N GLN A 65 -11.26 -3.94 -19.29
CA GLN A 65 -9.81 -3.76 -19.38
C GLN A 65 -9.24 -4.43 -20.63
N ALA A 66 -8.29 -3.74 -21.27
CA ALA A 66 -7.54 -4.30 -22.39
C ALA A 66 -6.48 -5.28 -21.86
N ILE A 67 -6.46 -6.50 -22.40
CA ILE A 67 -5.49 -7.54 -22.02
C ILE A 67 -4.23 -7.37 -22.86
N ASN A 68 -3.07 -7.36 -22.21
CA ASN A 68 -1.78 -7.40 -22.87
C ASN A 68 -0.97 -8.59 -22.34
N LEU A 69 -0.88 -9.65 -23.14
CA LEU A 69 -0.19 -10.88 -22.75
C LEU A 69 1.34 -10.71 -22.88
N PRO A 70 2.10 -11.39 -22.01
CA PRO A 70 3.56 -11.45 -22.14
C PRO A 70 3.95 -12.24 -23.39
N LYS A 71 5.23 -12.12 -23.80
CA LYS A 71 5.78 -12.97 -24.85
C LYS A 71 5.94 -14.39 -24.33
N GLU A 72 5.86 -15.37 -25.23
CA GLU A 72 6.17 -16.77 -24.92
C GLU A 72 7.54 -16.92 -24.24
N GLY A 73 7.60 -17.74 -23.19
CA GLY A 73 8.79 -17.96 -22.37
C GLY A 73 9.16 -16.78 -21.44
N THR A 74 8.30 -15.78 -21.28
CA THR A 74 8.55 -14.70 -20.31
C THR A 74 8.47 -15.25 -18.89
N LYS A 75 9.53 -15.01 -18.10
CA LYS A 75 9.57 -15.37 -16.68
C LYS A 75 9.67 -14.15 -15.78
N ILE A 76 8.99 -14.19 -14.65
CA ILE A 76 9.16 -13.27 -13.53
C ILE A 76 10.23 -13.82 -12.60
N LYS A 77 11.14 -12.94 -12.18
CA LYS A 77 12.13 -13.23 -11.16
C LYS A 77 12.48 -11.97 -10.39
N PHE A 78 13.14 -12.14 -9.25
CA PHE A 78 13.61 -11.00 -8.48
C PHE A 78 14.59 -10.15 -9.30
N LYS A 79 14.32 -8.84 -9.37
CA LYS A 79 15.13 -7.87 -10.13
C LYS A 79 15.44 -6.59 -9.36
N ASN A 80 14.72 -6.34 -8.28
CA ASN A 80 14.76 -5.07 -7.54
C ASN A 80 15.84 -5.09 -6.45
N HIS A 81 17.04 -5.57 -6.78
CA HIS A 81 18.14 -5.69 -5.81
C HIS A 81 18.38 -4.39 -5.03
N ARG A 82 18.25 -3.24 -5.71
CA ARG A 82 18.37 -1.90 -5.12
C ARG A 82 17.56 -1.72 -3.83
N ASN A 83 16.38 -2.33 -3.75
CA ASN A 83 15.47 -2.19 -2.62
C ASN A 83 16.00 -2.88 -1.35
N SER A 84 17.08 -3.67 -1.47
CA SER A 84 17.83 -4.22 -0.33
C SER A 84 18.68 -3.16 0.38
N MET A 85 18.96 -2.02 -0.26
CA MET A 85 19.64 -0.91 0.42
C MET A 85 18.65 -0.09 1.23
N PRO A 86 18.96 0.25 2.49
CA PRO A 86 18.13 1.16 3.24
C PRO A 86 17.98 2.51 2.56
N VAL A 87 16.73 3.00 2.50
CA VAL A 87 16.43 4.38 2.12
C VAL A 87 17.09 5.32 3.14
N PRO A 88 17.93 6.28 2.72
CA PRO A 88 18.70 7.10 3.65
C PRO A 88 17.86 8.00 4.55
N PHE A 89 16.77 8.55 4.02
CA PHE A 89 15.90 9.48 4.73
C PHE A 89 14.44 9.13 4.48
N VAL A 90 13.65 9.10 5.55
CA VAL A 90 12.18 8.98 5.50
C VAL A 90 11.59 10.15 6.27
N ILE A 91 10.52 10.72 5.75
CA ILE A 91 9.76 11.79 6.39
C ILE A 91 8.47 11.19 6.90
N TYR A 92 8.16 11.36 8.17
CA TYR A 92 6.88 11.02 8.79
C TYR A 92 6.10 12.31 8.99
N ALA A 93 4.82 12.29 8.67
CA ALA A 93 3.98 13.47 8.78
C ALA A 93 2.53 13.10 9.05
N ASP A 94 1.81 14.10 9.54
CA ASP A 94 0.38 14.02 9.80
C ASP A 94 -0.23 15.43 9.72
N PHE A 95 -1.52 15.52 9.40
CA PHE A 95 -2.29 16.77 9.42
C PHE A 95 -3.38 16.71 10.47
N GLU A 96 -3.63 17.84 11.13
CA GLU A 96 -4.92 18.06 11.77
C GLU A 96 -5.78 19.02 10.96
N SER A 97 -7.08 18.81 11.04
CA SER A 97 -8.08 19.61 10.33
C SER A 97 -9.09 20.20 11.28
N ILE A 98 -9.54 21.41 10.96
CA ILE A 98 -10.77 21.94 11.51
C ILE A 98 -11.96 21.32 10.78
N LEU A 99 -13.03 21.04 11.53
CA LEU A 99 -14.27 20.45 11.02
C LEU A 99 -15.32 21.53 10.85
N VAL A 100 -15.39 22.15 9.67
CA VAL A 100 -16.33 23.25 9.40
C VAL A 100 -17.71 22.65 9.09
N PRO A 101 -18.75 22.89 9.91
CA PRO A 101 -20.09 22.42 9.61
C PRO A 101 -20.59 23.02 8.30
N GLU A 102 -21.20 22.19 7.45
CA GLU A 102 -21.88 22.66 6.25
C GLU A 102 -23.38 22.77 6.53
N GLU A 103 -23.97 23.93 6.21
CA GLU A 103 -25.42 24.05 6.24
C GLU A 103 -26.02 23.16 5.15
N ARG A 104 -27.08 22.42 5.50
CA ARG A 104 -27.78 21.53 4.57
C ARG A 104 -28.27 22.33 3.35
N LYS A 105 -27.56 22.22 2.24
CA LYS A 105 -28.02 22.73 0.94
C LYS A 105 -29.11 21.81 0.42
N VAL A 106 -30.34 21.99 0.90
CA VAL A 106 -31.51 21.46 0.21
C VAL A 106 -31.56 22.19 -1.13
N ASN A 107 -31.20 21.51 -2.22
CA ASN A 107 -31.17 22.08 -3.55
C ASN A 107 -32.62 22.29 -4.03
N LEU A 108 -33.26 23.38 -3.58
CA LEU A 108 -34.66 23.70 -3.89
C LEU A 108 -34.89 23.96 -5.39
N GLU A 109 -33.82 24.20 -6.16
CA GLU A 109 -33.90 24.52 -7.58
C GLU A 109 -33.84 23.30 -8.50
N ASN A 110 -33.49 22.11 -8.01
CA ASN A 110 -33.44 20.90 -8.85
C ASN A 110 -33.84 19.62 -8.09
N PRO A 111 -35.14 19.27 -8.03
CA PRO A 111 -35.67 18.10 -7.31
C PRO A 111 -35.16 16.73 -7.81
N GLU A 112 -34.47 16.70 -8.94
CA GLU A 112 -33.94 15.48 -9.56
C GLU A 112 -32.47 15.20 -9.22
N ASP A 113 -31.76 16.16 -8.60
CA ASP A 113 -30.36 15.98 -8.18
C ASP A 113 -30.29 15.20 -6.86
N LYS A 114 -30.57 13.90 -6.95
CA LYS A 114 -30.58 12.97 -5.81
C LYS A 114 -29.17 12.50 -5.49
N SER A 115 -28.29 13.39 -5.06
CA SER A 115 -27.13 12.94 -4.29
C SER A 115 -27.67 12.23 -3.05
N SER A 116 -27.39 10.94 -2.90
CA SER A 116 -27.76 10.16 -1.70
C SER A 116 -26.83 10.45 -0.51
N THR A 117 -25.85 11.33 -0.71
CA THR A 117 -24.83 11.70 0.26
C THR A 117 -25.10 13.11 0.76
N ASP A 118 -25.40 13.23 2.05
CA ASP A 118 -25.52 14.51 2.75
C ASP A 118 -24.13 14.98 3.20
N LEU A 119 -23.59 16.03 2.56
CA LEU A 119 -22.38 16.71 3.03
C LEU A 119 -22.74 17.52 4.27
N TYR A 120 -22.30 17.09 5.44
CA TYR A 120 -22.59 17.76 6.71
C TYR A 120 -21.38 18.51 7.31
N GLN A 121 -20.16 18.20 6.85
CA GLN A 121 -18.95 18.90 7.29
C GLN A 121 -17.86 18.92 6.21
N THR A 122 -17.09 20.00 6.20
CA THR A 122 -15.91 20.19 5.36
C THR A 122 -14.66 20.20 6.22
N HIS A 123 -13.75 19.28 5.96
CA HIS A 123 -12.46 19.16 6.65
C HIS A 123 -11.46 20.09 5.98
N LYS A 124 -10.85 21.01 6.74
CA LYS A 124 -9.80 21.91 6.25
C LYS A 124 -8.54 21.75 7.09
N ALA A 125 -7.43 21.42 6.44
CA ALA A 125 -6.13 21.34 7.10
C ALA A 125 -5.83 22.64 7.86
N CYS A 126 -5.65 22.55 9.17
CA CYS A 126 -5.29 23.69 10.01
C CYS A 126 -3.88 23.59 10.57
N SER A 127 -3.28 22.40 10.56
CA SER A 127 -1.91 22.20 11.03
C SER A 127 -1.27 20.97 10.41
N PHE A 128 0.05 20.88 10.49
CA PHE A 128 0.78 19.64 10.19
C PHE A 128 1.95 19.45 11.15
N GLY A 129 2.31 18.19 11.36
CA GLY A 129 3.54 17.77 12.02
C GLY A 129 4.43 17.02 11.03
N LEU A 130 5.74 17.13 11.19
CA LEU A 130 6.72 16.48 10.32
C LEU A 130 8.00 16.11 11.07
N LYS A 131 8.46 14.87 10.89
CA LYS A 131 9.75 14.37 11.39
C LYS A 131 10.53 13.68 10.28
N THR A 132 11.72 14.20 9.98
CA THR A 132 12.67 13.54 9.07
C THR A 132 13.61 12.62 9.86
N VAL A 133 13.70 11.35 9.51
CA VAL A 133 14.58 10.35 10.14
C VAL A 133 15.66 9.92 9.16
N CYS A 134 16.92 9.93 9.61
CA CYS A 134 18.04 9.37 8.86
C CYS A 134 18.31 7.93 9.30
N HIS A 135 18.39 7.00 8.35
CA HIS A 135 18.69 5.61 8.65
C HIS A 135 20.15 5.41 9.11
N TYR A 136 21.10 6.12 8.52
CA TYR A 136 22.53 5.83 8.69
C TYR A 136 23.14 6.45 9.94
N ASP A 137 22.75 7.67 10.28
CA ASP A 137 23.27 8.39 11.44
C ASP A 137 22.24 9.42 11.91
N ASP A 138 21.77 9.24 13.14
CA ASP A 138 20.70 10.04 13.72
C ASP A 138 21.04 11.52 13.84
N LYS A 139 22.32 11.91 13.83
CA LYS A 139 22.70 13.34 13.82
C LYS A 139 22.22 14.08 12.56
N TYR A 140 21.89 13.36 11.49
CA TYR A 140 21.34 13.92 10.26
C TYR A 140 19.80 13.91 10.22
N SER A 141 19.16 13.23 11.18
CA SER A 141 17.71 13.32 11.39
C SER A 141 17.32 14.78 11.61
N GLY A 142 16.18 15.20 11.05
CA GLY A 142 15.65 16.54 11.27
C GLY A 142 14.99 16.65 12.65
N GLU A 143 14.98 17.85 13.22
CA GLU A 143 14.09 18.15 14.35
C GLU A 143 12.62 18.03 13.93
N TYR A 144 11.73 17.84 14.91
CA TYR A 144 10.30 17.90 14.66
C TYR A 144 9.91 19.31 14.20
N LYS A 145 9.05 19.39 13.18
CA LYS A 145 8.56 20.65 12.62
C LYS A 145 7.05 20.60 12.63
N SER A 146 6.43 21.67 13.11
CA SER A 146 4.99 21.85 13.01
C SER A 146 4.65 23.24 12.49
N TYR A 147 3.42 23.37 12.02
CA TYR A 147 2.85 24.65 11.62
C TYR A 147 1.35 24.63 11.88
N ILE A 148 0.79 25.76 12.29
CA ILE A 148 -0.65 25.98 12.41
C ILE A 148 -1.02 27.22 11.58
N GLY A 149 -2.01 27.08 10.72
CA GLY A 149 -2.56 28.13 9.87
C GLY A 149 -3.51 27.59 8.82
N GLU A 150 -4.33 28.46 8.23
CA GLU A 150 -5.31 28.07 7.19
C GLU A 150 -4.63 27.58 5.90
N ASP A 151 -3.36 27.92 5.68
CA ASP A 151 -2.55 27.47 4.54
C ASP A 151 -1.64 26.29 4.89
N ALA A 152 -1.99 25.49 5.91
CA ALA A 152 -1.18 24.37 6.42
C ALA A 152 -0.73 23.41 5.31
N ALA A 153 -1.62 22.98 4.41
CA ALA A 153 -1.27 22.09 3.30
C ALA A 153 -0.27 22.72 2.30
N LEU A 154 -0.37 24.03 2.05
CA LEU A 154 0.57 24.77 1.19
C LEU A 154 1.95 24.90 1.86
N VAL A 155 1.98 25.26 3.15
CA VAL A 155 3.21 25.38 3.94
C VAL A 155 3.88 24.01 4.10
N PHE A 156 3.09 22.94 4.28
CA PHE A 156 3.56 21.57 4.30
C PHE A 156 4.30 21.22 3.01
N LEU A 157 3.68 21.46 1.84
CA LEU A 157 4.31 21.19 0.54
C LEU A 157 5.63 21.94 0.36
N LYS A 158 5.69 23.22 0.74
CA LYS A 158 6.96 23.99 0.72
C LYS A 158 8.00 23.39 1.67
N THR A 159 7.58 22.96 2.85
CA THR A 159 8.45 22.40 3.90
C THR A 159 9.02 21.06 3.49
N VAL A 160 8.20 20.12 3.02
CA VAL A 160 8.62 18.79 2.59
C VAL A 160 9.53 18.85 1.36
N LEU A 161 9.29 19.79 0.43
CA LEU A 161 10.18 20.03 -0.70
C LEU A 161 11.55 20.53 -0.22
N LYS A 162 11.59 21.51 0.68
CA LYS A 162 12.83 22.02 1.28
C LYS A 162 13.60 20.90 2.00
N GLU A 163 12.90 20.06 2.76
CA GLU A 163 13.49 18.90 3.42
C GLU A 163 14.04 17.89 2.41
N SER A 164 13.34 17.63 1.29
CA SER A 164 13.83 16.73 0.24
C SER A 164 15.14 17.22 -0.38
N PHE A 165 15.30 18.53 -0.58
CA PHE A 165 16.54 19.11 -1.07
C PHE A 165 17.67 18.99 -0.04
N ARG A 166 17.39 19.28 1.24
CA ARG A 166 18.35 19.07 2.33
C ARG A 166 18.83 17.62 2.40
N CYS A 167 17.91 16.67 2.36
CA CYS A 167 18.23 15.24 2.36
C CYS A 167 19.12 14.86 1.18
N ARG A 168 18.79 15.37 -0.03
CA ARG A 168 19.58 15.12 -1.23
C ARG A 168 21.00 15.68 -1.13
N GLU A 169 21.16 16.90 -0.64
CA GLU A 169 22.48 17.50 -0.41
C GLU A 169 23.28 16.70 0.62
N MET A 170 22.63 16.24 1.69
CA MET A 170 23.28 15.37 2.67
C MET A 170 23.74 14.06 2.06
N VAL A 171 22.88 13.35 1.31
CA VAL A 171 23.30 12.12 0.60
C VAL A 171 24.49 12.41 -0.31
N ASN A 172 24.45 13.52 -1.08
CA ASN A 172 25.53 13.97 -1.96
C ASN A 172 26.86 14.24 -1.24
N ASN A 173 26.80 14.79 -0.03
CA ASN A 173 27.99 15.12 0.76
C ASN A 173 28.49 13.94 1.61
N ILE A 174 27.64 12.94 1.87
CA ILE A 174 27.99 11.73 2.62
C ILE A 174 28.65 10.69 1.70
N PHE A 175 28.62 10.86 0.37
CA PHE A 175 29.29 9.90 -0.54
C PHE A 175 30.78 9.77 -0.23
N LYS A 176 31.17 8.59 0.24
CA LYS A 176 32.57 8.28 0.53
C LYS A 176 33.21 7.58 -0.67
N LYS A 177 34.50 7.85 -0.88
CA LYS A 177 35.31 7.08 -1.82
C LYS A 177 35.42 5.64 -1.32
N MET A 178 35.47 4.70 -2.26
CA MET A 178 35.66 3.30 -1.96
C MET A 178 36.95 3.08 -1.16
N VAL A 179 36.80 2.34 -0.06
CA VAL A 179 37.89 1.83 0.78
C VAL A 179 37.92 0.32 0.60
N ILE A 180 39.04 -0.18 0.11
CA ILE A 180 39.28 -1.61 -0.10
C ILE A 180 40.60 -2.02 0.55
N THR A 181 40.55 -3.11 1.32
CA THR A 181 41.74 -3.68 1.96
C THR A 181 42.47 -4.64 1.00
N PRO A 182 43.76 -4.95 1.21
CA PRO A 182 44.46 -5.94 0.40
C PRO A 182 43.78 -7.32 0.38
N LYS A 183 43.16 -7.73 1.49
CA LYS A 183 42.38 -8.97 1.58
C LYS A 183 41.15 -8.93 0.67
N GLN A 184 40.38 -7.84 0.72
CA GLN A 184 39.20 -7.67 -0.13
C GLN A 184 39.56 -7.53 -1.61
N GLU A 185 40.72 -6.95 -1.92
CA GLU A 185 41.22 -6.93 -3.30
C GLU A 185 41.53 -8.36 -3.78
N PHE A 186 42.10 -9.23 -2.93
CA PHE A 186 42.26 -10.64 -3.27
C PHE A 186 40.90 -11.35 -3.47
N GLU A 187 39.93 -11.11 -2.58
CA GLU A 187 38.56 -11.63 -2.69
C GLU A 187 37.89 -11.18 -4.01
N PHE A 188 38.06 -9.91 -4.40
CA PHE A 188 37.58 -9.38 -5.67
C PHE A 188 38.18 -10.13 -6.88
N GLN A 189 39.49 -10.37 -6.88
CA GLN A 189 40.16 -11.06 -7.99
C GLN A 189 39.73 -12.53 -8.08
N ALA A 190 39.50 -13.18 -6.94
CA ALA A 190 39.07 -14.57 -6.84
C ALA A 190 37.56 -14.76 -7.08
N ALA A 191 36.75 -13.70 -7.03
CA ALA A 191 35.31 -13.78 -7.14
C ALA A 191 34.85 -14.31 -8.51
N ARG A 192 33.99 -15.34 -8.46
CA ARG A 192 33.36 -15.97 -9.62
C ARG A 192 31.91 -15.56 -9.81
N ASN A 193 31.23 -15.13 -8.76
CA ASN A 193 29.81 -14.80 -8.76
C ASN A 193 29.60 -13.34 -8.32
N CYS A 194 28.58 -12.71 -8.90
CA CYS A 194 28.21 -11.34 -8.58
C CYS A 194 27.58 -11.28 -7.18
N SER A 195 28.09 -10.42 -6.31
CA SER A 195 27.59 -10.23 -4.94
C SER A 195 26.19 -9.63 -4.87
N ILE A 196 25.64 -9.14 -5.99
CA ILE A 196 24.32 -8.48 -6.04
C ILE A 196 23.25 -9.43 -6.57
N CYS A 197 23.51 -10.10 -7.70
CA CYS A 197 22.54 -10.98 -8.36
C CYS A 197 22.85 -12.47 -8.27
N GLY A 198 24.01 -12.86 -7.71
CA GLY A 198 24.43 -14.26 -7.57
C GLY A 198 24.97 -14.92 -8.85
N ASN A 199 24.68 -14.39 -10.04
CA ASN A 199 25.10 -14.99 -11.31
C ASN A 199 26.62 -14.87 -11.57
N ASP A 200 27.14 -15.73 -12.44
CA ASP A 200 28.57 -15.77 -12.79
C ASP A 200 29.08 -14.43 -13.36
N LEU A 201 30.29 -14.04 -12.94
CA LEU A 201 31.00 -12.84 -13.38
C LEU A 201 31.83 -13.11 -14.64
N GLY A 202 31.79 -12.17 -15.58
CA GLY A 202 32.64 -12.17 -16.77
C GLY A 202 33.68 -11.05 -16.75
N GLU A 203 34.05 -10.57 -17.94
CA GLU A 203 34.99 -9.45 -18.12
C GLU A 203 34.44 -8.10 -17.61
N ASP A 204 33.12 -8.00 -17.38
CA ASP A 204 32.44 -6.81 -16.88
C ASP A 204 32.48 -6.67 -15.34
N ARG A 205 33.34 -7.46 -14.68
CA ARG A 205 33.52 -7.47 -13.23
C ARG A 205 34.05 -6.14 -12.69
N VAL A 206 33.27 -5.49 -11.84
CA VAL A 206 33.60 -4.23 -11.17
C VAL A 206 33.52 -4.36 -9.65
N ARG A 207 34.13 -3.41 -8.94
CA ARG A 207 34.07 -3.32 -7.48
C ARG A 207 32.83 -2.52 -7.06
N ASP A 208 31.88 -3.18 -6.40
CA ASP A 208 30.74 -2.53 -5.75
C ASP A 208 31.14 -2.06 -4.34
N HIS A 209 30.62 -0.91 -3.92
CA HIS A 209 30.85 -0.38 -2.59
C HIS A 209 29.62 0.35 -2.07
N ASP A 210 29.54 0.42 -0.75
CA ASP A 210 28.58 1.25 -0.07
C ASP A 210 28.93 2.72 -0.29
N HIS A 211 28.01 3.43 -0.90
CA HIS A 211 28.17 4.85 -1.19
C HIS A 211 28.21 5.73 0.08
N VAL A 212 27.58 5.31 1.18
CA VAL A 212 27.58 6.05 2.46
C VAL A 212 28.84 5.77 3.27
N THR A 213 29.20 4.48 3.42
CA THR A 213 30.33 4.10 4.29
C THR A 213 31.66 4.06 3.55
N GLY A 214 31.63 3.98 2.21
CA GLY A 214 32.79 3.73 1.36
C GLY A 214 33.23 2.27 1.37
N MET A 215 32.62 1.40 2.18
CA MET A 215 33.09 0.03 2.35
C MET A 215 32.82 -0.82 1.12
N TYR A 216 33.83 -1.56 0.67
CA TYR A 216 33.68 -2.57 -0.38
C TYR A 216 32.64 -3.62 0.00
N ARG A 217 31.71 -3.90 -0.94
CA ARG A 217 30.60 -4.86 -0.75
C ARG A 217 30.81 -6.17 -1.50
N GLY A 218 31.52 -6.13 -2.62
CA GLY A 218 31.78 -7.34 -3.41
C GLY A 218 32.06 -7.07 -4.89
N ALA A 219 32.35 -8.15 -5.60
CA ALA A 219 32.52 -8.12 -7.04
C ALA A 219 31.14 -8.17 -7.69
N ALA A 220 30.87 -7.29 -8.66
CA ALA A 220 29.58 -7.22 -9.32
C ALA A 220 29.71 -7.07 -10.83
N HIS A 221 28.67 -7.42 -11.58
CA HIS A 221 28.53 -6.98 -12.97
C HIS A 221 28.46 -5.47 -13.02
N ASN A 222 28.99 -4.86 -14.09
CA ASN A 222 28.93 -3.42 -14.29
C ASN A 222 27.48 -2.90 -14.22
N ILE A 223 26.55 -3.59 -14.88
CA ILE A 223 25.12 -3.22 -14.88
C ILE A 223 24.49 -3.37 -13.48
N CYS A 224 24.81 -4.44 -12.75
CA CYS A 224 24.31 -4.64 -11.38
C CYS A 224 24.75 -3.49 -10.48
N ASN A 225 26.04 -3.15 -10.49
CA ASN A 225 26.62 -2.02 -9.76
C ASN A 225 25.99 -0.66 -10.16
N LEU A 226 25.75 -0.43 -11.46
CA LEU A 226 25.10 0.81 -11.92
C LEU A 226 23.65 0.95 -11.42
N LYS A 227 22.93 -0.17 -11.27
CA LYS A 227 21.55 -0.20 -10.76
C LYS A 227 21.48 -0.21 -9.24
N TYR A 228 22.48 -0.78 -8.56
CA TYR A 228 22.57 -0.89 -7.11
C TYR A 228 23.10 0.40 -6.47
N ARG A 229 22.37 1.50 -6.70
CA ARG A 229 22.70 2.82 -6.17
C ARG A 229 21.63 3.35 -5.22
N ILE A 230 22.08 4.12 -4.24
CA ILE A 230 21.19 4.78 -3.28
C ILE A 230 20.15 5.63 -3.99
N THR A 231 18.96 5.72 -3.41
CA THR A 231 17.91 6.63 -3.86
C THR A 231 17.99 7.97 -3.14
N TRP A 232 17.84 9.04 -3.91
CA TRP A 232 17.59 10.39 -3.42
C TRP A 232 16.10 10.74 -3.40
N LYS A 233 15.24 9.81 -3.83
CA LYS A 233 13.79 9.95 -3.69
C LYS A 233 13.44 9.65 -2.22
N VAL A 234 12.91 10.65 -1.52
CA VAL A 234 12.56 10.61 -0.10
C VAL A 234 11.11 10.18 0.06
N PRO A 235 10.83 9.08 0.77
CA PRO A 235 9.49 8.70 1.14
C PRO A 235 8.90 9.62 2.21
N VAL A 236 7.63 9.98 2.03
CA VAL A 236 6.82 10.72 2.98
C VAL A 236 5.69 9.80 3.44
N VAL A 237 5.75 9.35 4.68
CA VAL A 237 4.86 8.36 5.26
C VAL A 237 3.81 9.06 6.11
N PHE A 238 2.56 8.76 5.82
CA PHE A 238 1.39 9.09 6.64
C PHE A 238 0.70 7.80 7.08
N HIS A 239 -0.14 7.87 8.10
CA HIS A 239 -1.03 6.78 8.48
C HIS A 239 -2.43 7.06 7.96
N ASN A 240 -2.94 6.23 7.03
CA ASN A 240 -4.19 6.46 6.30
C ASN A 240 -4.13 7.57 5.23
N LEU A 241 -2.96 7.78 4.61
CA LEU A 241 -2.77 8.77 3.54
C LEU A 241 -3.87 8.70 2.48
N ARG A 242 -4.17 7.48 2.00
CA ARG A 242 -5.13 7.22 0.92
C ARG A 242 -6.55 7.61 1.34
N GLY A 243 -6.86 7.48 2.62
CA GLY A 243 -8.19 7.73 3.15
C GLY A 243 -8.45 9.19 3.50
N TYR A 244 -7.39 9.97 3.76
CA TYR A 244 -7.54 11.31 4.36
C TYR A 244 -6.57 12.35 3.79
N ASP A 245 -5.30 12.36 4.23
CA ASP A 245 -4.35 13.46 3.99
C ASP A 245 -4.03 13.71 2.52
N SER A 246 -4.08 12.66 1.69
CA SER A 246 -3.86 12.82 0.25
C SER A 246 -4.84 13.82 -0.38
N HIS A 247 -6.07 13.90 0.10
CA HIS A 247 -7.06 14.84 -0.41
C HIS A 247 -6.67 16.29 -0.10
N LEU A 248 -6.17 16.54 1.12
CA LEU A 248 -5.69 17.87 1.55
C LEU A 248 -4.47 18.31 0.72
N ILE A 249 -3.53 17.39 0.50
CA ILE A 249 -2.33 17.67 -0.30
C ILE A 249 -2.68 17.93 -1.77
N MET A 250 -3.59 17.14 -2.34
CA MET A 250 -3.96 17.24 -3.76
C MET A 250 -4.71 18.53 -4.10
N GLN A 251 -5.41 19.14 -3.14
CA GLN A 251 -6.04 20.45 -3.35
C GLN A 251 -5.01 21.57 -3.59
N GLU A 252 -3.83 21.46 -2.96
CA GLU A 252 -2.80 22.49 -2.98
C GLU A 252 -1.71 22.23 -4.05
N ILE A 253 -1.58 20.99 -4.50
CA ILE A 253 -0.54 20.55 -5.43
C ILE A 253 -0.52 21.33 -6.75
N GLY A 254 -1.70 21.75 -7.23
CA GLY A 254 -1.86 22.49 -8.50
C GLY A 254 -1.21 23.88 -8.47
N LYS A 255 -0.90 24.41 -7.29
CA LYS A 255 -0.17 25.68 -7.13
C LYS A 255 1.33 25.52 -7.41
N PHE A 256 1.83 24.29 -7.54
CA PHE A 256 3.23 24.00 -7.82
C PHE A 256 3.43 23.55 -9.27
N LYS A 257 4.39 24.18 -9.96
CA LYS A 257 4.82 23.76 -11.30
C LYS A 257 5.75 22.55 -11.23
N MET A 258 5.20 21.37 -10.95
CA MET A 258 5.95 20.12 -10.87
C MET A 258 5.19 18.95 -11.48
N ASN A 259 5.94 17.97 -11.99
CA ASN A 259 5.35 16.74 -12.49
C ASN A 259 4.80 15.94 -11.32
N VAL A 260 3.51 15.67 -11.34
CA VAL A 260 2.84 14.77 -10.39
C VAL A 260 2.64 13.43 -11.09
N ASN A 261 3.11 12.35 -10.47
CA ASN A 261 2.82 11.00 -10.94
C ASN A 261 1.95 10.31 -9.89
N VAL A 262 0.83 9.73 -10.31
CA VAL A 262 -0.20 9.18 -9.43
C VAL A 262 -0.46 7.73 -9.79
N ILE A 263 -0.57 6.88 -8.78
CA ILE A 263 -1.05 5.50 -8.90
C ILE A 263 -2.48 5.50 -8.33
N PRO A 264 -3.51 5.63 -9.18
CA PRO A 264 -4.89 5.68 -8.71
C PRO A 264 -5.33 4.31 -8.18
N ASN A 265 -6.12 4.30 -7.12
CA ASN A 265 -6.84 3.12 -6.65
C ASN A 265 -8.26 3.09 -7.23
N ASN A 266 -8.93 4.24 -7.21
CA ASN A 266 -10.22 4.49 -7.85
C ASN A 266 -10.31 5.98 -8.22
N MET A 267 -11.51 6.49 -8.54
CA MET A 267 -11.68 7.90 -8.93
C MET A 267 -11.38 8.91 -7.81
N GLU A 268 -11.40 8.48 -6.55
CA GLU A 268 -11.23 9.35 -5.38
C GLU A 268 -9.89 9.12 -4.67
N LYS A 269 -9.45 7.86 -4.59
CA LYS A 269 -8.35 7.42 -3.74
C LYS A 269 -7.11 7.09 -4.56
N TYR A 270 -5.94 7.44 -4.01
CA TYR A 270 -4.64 7.16 -4.61
C TYR A 270 -3.89 6.12 -3.78
N ILE A 271 -3.37 5.05 -4.40
CA ILE A 271 -2.46 4.12 -3.70
C ILE A 271 -1.21 4.88 -3.26
N SER A 272 -0.72 5.75 -4.14
CA SER A 272 0.39 6.67 -3.89
C SER A 272 0.49 7.72 -4.98
N PHE A 273 1.24 8.78 -4.69
CA PHE A 273 1.67 9.75 -5.67
C PHE A 273 3.12 10.20 -5.40
N SER A 274 3.73 10.82 -6.40
CA SER A 274 5.09 11.34 -6.36
C SER A 274 5.14 12.77 -6.85
N LEU A 275 5.95 13.60 -6.19
CA LEU A 275 6.22 14.98 -6.58
C LEU A 275 7.60 15.07 -7.22
N GLY A 276 7.61 15.27 -8.54
CA GLY A 276 8.81 15.24 -9.35
C GLY A 276 9.57 13.93 -9.20
N LYS A 277 10.90 14.03 -9.11
CA LYS A 277 11.81 12.88 -8.89
C LYS A 277 12.28 12.76 -7.44
N ASN A 278 11.82 13.66 -6.56
CA ASN A 278 12.41 13.85 -5.22
C ASN A 278 11.56 13.22 -4.12
N LEU A 279 10.24 13.15 -4.27
CA LEU A 279 9.32 12.70 -3.21
C LEU A 279 8.41 11.58 -3.69
N VAL A 280 8.10 10.65 -2.79
CA VAL A 280 7.03 9.66 -2.94
C VAL A 280 6.22 9.63 -1.65
N PHE A 281 4.91 9.64 -1.76
CA PHE A 281 4.02 9.58 -0.61
C PHE A 281 3.54 8.15 -0.40
N ILE A 282 3.69 7.64 0.82
CA ILE A 282 3.43 6.26 1.20
C ILE A 282 2.39 6.27 2.31
N ASP A 283 1.45 5.34 2.21
CA ASP A 283 0.47 5.08 3.26
C ASP A 283 0.92 3.87 4.09
N SER A 284 1.21 4.08 5.38
CA SER A 284 1.62 2.99 6.27
C SER A 284 0.52 1.95 6.48
N ILE A 285 -0.76 2.30 6.36
CA ILE A 285 -1.88 1.34 6.47
C ILE A 285 -1.83 0.28 5.35
N GLN A 286 -1.26 0.63 4.19
CA GLN A 286 -1.12 -0.33 3.08
C GLN A 286 -0.08 -1.42 3.37
N PHE A 287 0.72 -1.26 4.43
CA PHE A 287 1.64 -2.27 4.95
C PHE A 287 1.13 -2.93 6.21
N MET A 288 0.58 -2.13 7.12
CA MET A 288 0.14 -2.53 8.45
C MET A 288 -1.31 -2.11 8.62
N ALA A 289 -2.23 -2.95 8.14
CA ALA A 289 -3.66 -2.67 8.03
C ALA A 289 -4.40 -2.70 9.38
N SER A 290 -3.96 -1.86 10.32
CA SER A 290 -4.51 -1.70 11.66
C SER A 290 -4.39 -0.24 12.09
N SER A 291 -5.12 0.17 13.12
CA SER A 291 -4.99 1.52 13.70
C SER A 291 -3.59 1.73 14.29
N LEU A 292 -3.13 2.98 14.29
CA LEU A 292 -1.85 3.35 14.91
C LEU A 292 -1.79 2.88 16.37
N GLU A 293 -2.85 3.08 17.14
CA GLU A 293 -2.99 2.59 18.52
C GLU A 293 -2.67 1.09 18.66
N ALA A 294 -3.24 0.26 17.78
CA ALA A 294 -3.01 -1.18 17.81
C ALA A 294 -1.60 -1.57 17.33
N LEU A 295 -0.96 -0.76 16.49
CA LEU A 295 0.44 -0.98 16.10
C LEU A 295 1.40 -0.62 17.23
N VAL A 296 1.08 0.43 17.97
CA VAL A 296 1.87 0.92 19.10
C VAL A 296 1.85 -0.06 20.27
N SER A 297 0.70 -0.68 20.53
CA SER A 297 0.59 -1.70 21.59
C SER A 297 1.42 -2.97 21.34
N ASN A 298 1.88 -3.18 20.09
CA ASN A 298 2.78 -4.28 19.73
C ASN A 298 4.27 -3.94 19.90
N LEU A 299 4.62 -2.69 20.17
CA LEU A 299 6.01 -2.27 20.36
C LEU A 299 6.47 -2.48 21.80
N SER A 300 7.72 -2.91 21.98
CA SER A 300 8.36 -2.88 23.30
C SER A 300 8.95 -1.48 23.57
N PRO A 301 9.20 -1.09 24.84
CA PRO A 301 9.79 0.20 25.17
C PRO A 301 11.11 0.51 24.44
N GLU A 302 11.89 -0.52 24.10
CA GLU A 302 13.16 -0.41 23.37
C GLU A 302 12.98 -0.07 21.88
N ASP A 303 11.81 -0.33 21.32
CA ASP A 303 11.48 -0.01 19.93
C ASP A 303 11.22 1.48 19.72
N PHE A 304 10.86 2.22 20.78
CA PHE A 304 10.61 3.67 20.74
C PHE A 304 11.90 4.49 20.74
N LYS A 305 12.65 4.41 19.64
CA LYS A 305 13.94 5.09 19.47
C LYS A 305 13.81 6.59 19.27
N ILE A 306 12.65 7.08 18.81
CA ILE A 306 12.39 8.48 18.51
C ILE A 306 11.64 9.13 19.67
N VAL A 307 10.48 8.59 20.04
CA VAL A 307 9.67 9.06 21.18
C VAL A 307 10.48 8.96 22.47
N GLY A 308 11.20 7.85 22.67
CA GLY A 308 12.04 7.64 23.84
C GLY A 308 13.21 8.61 23.95
N LYS A 309 13.61 9.35 22.91
CA LYS A 309 14.60 10.45 23.03
C LYS A 309 13.97 11.73 23.55
N ARG A 310 12.68 11.94 23.27
CA ARG A 310 11.94 13.15 23.57
C ARG A 310 11.31 13.11 24.96
N TRP A 311 10.70 11.99 25.31
CA TRP A 311 10.01 11.79 26.59
C TRP A 311 10.52 10.55 27.31
N LYS A 312 10.51 10.61 28.65
CA LYS A 312 10.98 9.55 29.55
C LYS A 312 10.00 9.40 30.72
N GLY A 313 10.03 8.25 31.39
CA GLY A 313 9.25 8.02 32.60
C GLY A 313 7.74 8.14 32.36
N GLU A 314 7.04 8.91 33.20
CA GLU A 314 5.59 9.09 33.07
C GLU A 314 5.20 9.79 31.77
N ASP A 315 5.97 10.78 31.31
CA ASP A 315 5.70 11.47 30.04
C ASP A 315 5.66 10.47 28.88
N PHE A 316 6.62 9.55 28.84
CA PHE A 316 6.70 8.49 27.82
C PHE A 316 5.46 7.60 27.85
N ASN A 317 5.01 7.20 29.03
CA ASN A 317 3.84 6.34 29.19
C ASN A 317 2.55 7.05 28.75
N LEU A 318 2.47 8.38 28.88
CA LEU A 318 1.30 9.15 28.48
C LEU A 318 1.25 9.38 26.97
N VAL A 319 2.38 9.72 26.33
CA VAL A 319 2.44 9.98 24.88
C VAL A 319 2.40 8.70 24.04
N THR A 320 2.66 7.52 24.60
CA THR A 320 2.55 6.26 23.85
C THR A 320 1.14 5.65 23.89
N GLN A 321 0.20 6.28 24.60
CA GLN A 321 -1.20 5.87 24.65
C GLN A 321 -2.02 6.58 23.58
N LYS A 322 -3.19 6.03 23.26
CA LYS A 322 -4.14 6.65 22.33
C LYS A 322 -4.53 8.05 22.80
N GLY A 323 -4.24 9.04 21.96
CA GLY A 323 -4.71 10.41 22.14
C GLY A 323 -6.25 10.49 22.08
N VAL A 324 -6.82 11.51 22.73
CA VAL A 324 -8.27 11.74 22.77
C VAL A 324 -8.51 13.19 22.40
N PHE A 325 -9.05 13.46 21.22
CA PHE A 325 -9.11 14.82 20.70
C PHE A 325 -10.56 15.26 20.39
N PRO A 326 -10.96 16.51 20.73
CA PRO A 326 -12.32 16.98 20.52
C PRO A 326 -12.49 17.52 19.09
N TYR A 327 -12.50 16.63 18.09
CA TYR A 327 -12.48 17.00 16.67
C TYR A 327 -13.65 17.92 16.26
N GLU A 328 -14.88 17.60 16.64
CA GLU A 328 -16.07 18.41 16.27
C GLU A 328 -16.15 19.74 17.02
N PHE A 329 -15.49 19.84 18.18
CA PHE A 329 -15.34 21.13 18.83
C PHE A 329 -14.45 22.05 18.00
N LEU A 330 -13.39 21.53 17.37
CA LEU A 330 -12.43 22.30 16.59
C LEU A 330 -12.97 22.62 15.18
N ASP A 331 -14.00 23.48 15.09
CA ASP A 331 -14.59 23.94 13.81
C ASP A 331 -13.92 25.20 13.22
N ASN A 332 -13.05 25.85 13.99
CA ASN A 332 -12.30 27.03 13.59
C ASN A 332 -10.93 27.07 14.28
N ILE A 333 -9.97 27.78 13.68
CA ILE A 333 -8.60 27.84 14.22
C ILE A 333 -8.53 28.63 15.53
N SER A 334 -9.40 29.63 15.74
CA SER A 334 -9.37 30.45 16.96
C SER A 334 -9.75 29.66 18.22
N LYS A 335 -10.46 28.53 18.09
CA LYS A 335 -10.75 27.63 19.22
C LYS A 335 -9.52 26.94 19.79
N LEU A 336 -8.40 26.90 19.07
CA LEU A 336 -7.13 26.46 19.66
C LEU A 336 -6.71 27.36 20.83
N ASP A 337 -7.11 28.63 20.83
CA ASP A 337 -6.79 29.57 21.91
C ASP A 337 -7.77 29.48 23.10
N THR A 338 -8.68 28.48 23.11
CA THR A 338 -9.59 28.22 24.23
C THR A 338 -8.79 27.81 25.46
N GLU A 339 -9.01 28.50 26.58
CA GLU A 339 -8.43 28.15 27.87
C GLU A 339 -9.17 26.98 28.52
N GLY A 340 -8.40 26.02 29.04
CA GLY A 340 -8.93 24.80 29.67
C GLY A 340 -9.28 23.69 28.68
N LEU A 341 -9.29 22.45 29.18
CA LEU A 341 -9.74 21.29 28.41
C LEU A 341 -11.26 21.41 28.19
N PRO A 342 -11.76 21.23 26.95
CA PRO A 342 -13.21 21.23 26.70
C PRO A 342 -13.94 20.21 27.58
N SER A 343 -15.19 20.51 27.91
CA SER A 343 -16.05 19.60 28.66
C SER A 343 -16.32 18.31 27.88
N LYS A 344 -16.65 17.22 28.58
CA LYS A 344 -16.83 15.88 27.99
C LYS A 344 -17.84 15.85 26.82
N ASP A 345 -18.90 16.66 26.87
CA ASP A 345 -19.90 16.77 25.79
C ASP A 345 -19.30 17.27 24.46
N LYS A 346 -18.16 17.97 24.50
CA LYS A 346 -17.45 18.47 23.31
C LYS A 346 -16.60 17.44 22.60
N PHE A 347 -16.52 16.21 23.13
CA PHE A 347 -15.84 15.06 22.53
C PHE A 347 -16.79 14.09 21.84
N TYR A 348 -18.06 14.48 21.63
CA TYR A 348 -19.02 13.67 20.88
C TYR A 348 -18.55 13.46 19.43
N SER A 349 -18.78 12.25 18.90
CA SER A 349 -18.53 11.93 17.50
C SER A 349 -19.83 11.59 16.79
N SER A 350 -20.25 12.48 15.89
CA SER A 350 -21.34 12.32 14.93
C SER A 350 -21.06 11.20 13.92
N LEU A 351 -19.79 10.89 13.63
CA LEU A 351 -19.42 9.78 12.76
C LEU A 351 -19.78 8.41 13.35
N TYR A 352 -19.61 8.25 14.67
CA TYR A 352 -19.90 7.01 15.39
C TYR A 352 -21.21 7.07 16.19
N GLU A 353 -21.89 8.22 16.16
CA GLU A 353 -23.07 8.54 16.98
C GLU A 353 -22.86 8.17 18.46
N SER A 354 -21.68 8.49 19.00
CA SER A 354 -21.25 8.02 20.32
C SER A 354 -20.55 9.09 21.14
N GLU A 355 -20.83 9.11 22.44
CA GLU A 355 -20.07 9.89 23.42
C GLU A 355 -18.69 9.28 23.67
N VAL A 356 -17.72 10.12 24.07
CA VAL A 356 -16.43 9.65 24.55
C VAL A 356 -16.60 8.82 25.82
N LYS A 357 -15.86 7.71 25.92
CA LYS A 357 -15.85 6.89 27.14
C LYS A 357 -15.29 7.69 28.31
N GLU A 358 -15.80 7.40 29.51
CA GLU A 358 -15.36 8.08 30.73
C GLU A 358 -13.85 7.90 30.97
N GLU A 359 -13.33 6.69 30.75
CA GLU A 359 -11.91 6.35 30.89
C GLU A 359 -11.02 7.15 29.91
N ASP A 360 -11.49 7.36 28.68
CA ASP A 360 -10.77 8.13 27.66
C ASP A 360 -10.73 9.63 28.02
N TYR A 361 -11.85 10.18 28.51
CA TYR A 361 -11.88 11.58 28.96
C TYR A 361 -11.01 11.82 30.20
N GLN A 362 -11.01 10.90 31.16
CA GLN A 362 -10.10 10.96 32.32
C GLN A 362 -8.63 10.88 31.90
N ARG A 363 -8.30 10.10 30.87
CA ARG A 363 -6.95 10.08 30.28
C ARG A 363 -6.60 11.45 29.68
N ALA A 364 -7.52 12.09 28.96
CA ALA A 364 -7.31 13.43 28.42
C ALA A 364 -7.04 14.46 29.53
N GLN A 365 -7.82 14.42 30.61
CA GLN A 365 -7.61 15.26 31.80
C GLN A 365 -6.25 15.01 32.45
N LYS A 366 -5.85 13.74 32.61
CA LYS A 366 -4.54 13.39 33.16
C LYS A 366 -3.41 13.98 32.32
N VAL A 367 -3.46 13.85 30.99
CA VAL A 367 -2.46 14.44 30.08
C VAL A 367 -2.44 15.96 30.22
N TRP A 368 -3.60 16.60 30.22
CA TRP A 368 -3.73 18.05 30.37
C TRP A 368 -3.07 18.56 31.65
N ASP A 369 -3.38 17.94 32.78
CA ASP A 369 -2.87 18.33 34.10
C ASP A 369 -1.38 18.04 34.24
N HIS A 370 -0.93 16.88 33.77
CA HIS A 370 0.47 16.44 33.85
C HIS A 370 1.41 17.37 33.09
N PHE A 371 1.05 17.72 31.85
CA PHE A 371 1.83 18.63 31.01
C PHE A 371 1.54 20.12 31.31
N LYS A 372 0.67 20.42 32.29
CA LYS A 372 0.33 21.78 32.76
C LYS A 372 -0.15 22.68 31.62
N MET A 373 -1.01 22.13 30.78
CA MET A 373 -1.54 22.80 29.60
C MET A 373 -2.49 23.93 29.99
N LYS A 374 -2.50 24.99 29.20
CA LYS A 374 -3.34 26.17 29.44
C LYS A 374 -4.41 26.30 28.37
N THR A 375 -4.04 26.02 27.13
CA THR A 375 -4.89 26.22 25.96
C THR A 375 -5.05 24.93 25.16
N LEU A 376 -6.14 24.83 24.38
CA LEU A 376 -6.33 23.70 23.47
C LEU A 376 -5.19 23.56 22.46
N ARG A 377 -4.50 24.66 22.13
CA ARG A 377 -3.28 24.69 21.31
C ARG A 377 -2.15 23.87 21.93
N ASP A 378 -1.92 23.99 23.24
CA ASP A 378 -0.90 23.20 23.94
C ASP A 378 -1.19 21.69 23.83
N TYR A 379 -2.48 21.31 23.95
CA TYR A 379 -2.94 19.93 23.83
C TYR A 379 -2.85 19.42 22.38
N HIS A 380 -3.28 20.23 21.42
CA HIS A 380 -3.16 19.96 19.98
C HIS A 380 -1.70 19.73 19.56
N ASP A 381 -0.79 20.60 19.98
CA ASP A 381 0.62 20.50 19.58
C ASP A 381 1.27 19.23 20.11
N LEU A 382 0.96 18.85 21.36
CA LEU A 382 1.41 17.58 21.92
C LEU A 382 0.77 16.39 21.18
N TYR A 383 -0.54 16.45 20.90
CA TYR A 383 -1.27 15.41 20.19
C TYR A 383 -0.62 15.11 18.82
N LEU A 384 -0.44 16.15 18.01
CA LEU A 384 0.15 16.03 16.68
C LEU A 384 1.64 15.65 16.69
N GLU A 385 2.44 16.19 17.63
CA GLU A 385 3.84 15.76 17.79
C GLU A 385 3.90 14.27 18.15
N THR A 386 3.00 13.82 19.02
CA THR A 386 2.92 12.43 19.46
C THR A 386 2.58 11.49 18.31
N ASP A 387 1.51 11.75 17.57
CA ASP A 387 1.08 10.89 16.46
C ASP A 387 2.16 10.75 15.38
N VAL A 388 2.86 11.84 15.04
CA VAL A 388 3.97 11.82 14.07
C VAL A 388 5.18 11.04 14.58
N LEU A 389 5.61 11.26 15.82
CA LEU A 389 6.80 10.59 16.36
C LEU A 389 6.55 9.10 16.63
N VAL A 390 5.34 8.75 17.07
CA VAL A 390 4.93 7.37 17.27
C VAL A 390 4.79 6.63 15.94
N LEU A 391 4.20 7.24 14.91
CA LEU A 391 4.21 6.70 13.54
C LEU A 391 5.62 6.44 13.05
N ALA A 392 6.56 7.35 13.33
CA ALA A 392 7.95 7.18 12.96
C ALA A 392 8.57 5.94 13.63
N ASP A 393 8.37 5.74 14.94
CA ASP A 393 8.87 4.56 15.65
C ASP A 393 8.24 3.25 15.13
N VAL A 394 6.93 3.24 14.90
CA VAL A 394 6.20 2.08 14.34
C VAL A 394 6.77 1.69 12.97
N PHE A 395 6.89 2.64 12.05
CA PHE A 395 7.34 2.34 10.70
C PHE A 395 8.85 2.06 10.64
N GLU A 396 9.69 2.73 11.45
CA GLU A 396 11.13 2.40 11.54
C GLU A 396 11.36 1.01 12.16
N ASN A 397 10.52 0.57 13.12
CA ASN A 397 10.54 -0.80 13.62
C ASN A 397 10.15 -1.81 12.53
N PHE A 398 9.10 -1.50 11.76
CA PHE A 398 8.70 -2.32 10.61
C PHE A 398 9.82 -2.41 9.55
N ARG A 399 10.47 -1.27 9.22
CA ARG A 399 11.64 -1.23 8.33
C ARG A 399 12.77 -2.13 8.80
N ARG A 400 13.12 -2.06 10.09
CA ARG A 400 14.14 -2.93 10.70
C ARG A 400 13.76 -4.40 10.56
N THR A 401 12.54 -4.75 10.92
CA THR A 401 12.03 -6.13 10.85
C THR A 401 12.09 -6.67 9.42
N CYS A 402 11.69 -5.88 8.42
CA CYS A 402 11.74 -6.28 7.01
C CYS A 402 13.17 -6.39 6.46
N LEU A 403 14.08 -5.50 6.87
CA LEU A 403 15.49 -5.59 6.51
C LEU A 403 16.14 -6.83 7.12
N GLU A 404 15.79 -7.20 8.35
CA GLU A 404 16.30 -8.41 9.01
C GLU A 404 15.71 -9.70 8.42
N SER A 405 14.40 -9.70 8.09
CA SER A 405 13.69 -10.91 7.65
C SER A 405 13.79 -11.15 6.14
N TYR A 406 13.67 -10.08 5.34
CA TYR A 406 13.55 -10.15 3.89
C TYR A 406 14.72 -9.50 3.16
N GLU A 407 15.61 -8.81 3.90
CA GLU A 407 16.67 -7.97 3.33
C GLU A 407 16.12 -6.98 2.28
N LEU A 408 14.93 -6.44 2.53
CA LEU A 408 14.26 -5.45 1.68
C LEU A 408 13.73 -4.34 2.57
N ASP A 409 14.00 -3.10 2.20
CA ASP A 409 13.49 -1.94 2.92
C ASP A 409 12.08 -1.59 2.40
N PRO A 410 11.03 -1.65 3.24
CA PRO A 410 9.66 -1.37 2.83
C PRO A 410 9.47 0.08 2.37
N ALA A 411 10.38 0.99 2.70
CA ALA A 411 10.35 2.38 2.24
C ALA A 411 10.60 2.56 0.72
N HIS A 412 10.99 1.50 -0.01
CA HIS A 412 11.00 1.51 -1.49
C HIS A 412 9.68 1.04 -2.12
N TYR A 413 8.76 0.51 -1.32
CA TYR A 413 7.53 -0.12 -1.77
C TYR A 413 6.32 0.75 -1.47
N MET A 414 5.16 0.36 -2.00
CA MET A 414 3.92 1.13 -1.83
C MET A 414 2.89 0.43 -0.95
N SER A 415 3.04 -0.89 -0.76
CA SER A 415 2.12 -1.73 0.00
C SER A 415 2.76 -3.07 0.40
N ALA A 416 2.17 -3.74 1.39
CA ALA A 416 2.56 -5.09 1.80
C ALA A 416 2.54 -6.13 0.67
N PRO A 417 1.53 -6.18 -0.23
CA PRO A 417 1.56 -7.09 -1.38
C PRO A 417 2.79 -6.89 -2.29
N SER A 418 3.16 -5.63 -2.57
CA SER A 418 4.32 -5.34 -3.42
C SER A 418 5.65 -5.74 -2.77
N LEU A 419 5.76 -5.56 -1.46
CA LEU A 419 6.92 -6.00 -0.67
C LEU A 419 6.98 -7.53 -0.60
N SER A 420 5.85 -8.17 -0.28
CA SER A 420 5.77 -9.62 -0.10
C SER A 420 6.08 -10.38 -1.38
N TRP A 421 5.65 -9.85 -2.54
CA TRP A 421 5.96 -10.42 -3.83
C TRP A 421 7.46 -10.41 -4.13
N ASP A 422 8.13 -9.28 -3.90
CA ASP A 422 9.58 -9.18 -4.08
C ASP A 422 10.35 -10.03 -3.03
N ALA A 423 9.87 -10.08 -1.78
CA ALA A 423 10.46 -10.91 -0.73
C ALA A 423 10.38 -12.39 -1.11
N PHE A 424 9.23 -12.86 -1.58
CA PHE A 424 9.03 -14.22 -2.08
C PHE A 424 10.00 -14.54 -3.22
N LEU A 425 10.06 -13.71 -4.26
CA LEU A 425 10.95 -13.95 -5.40
C LEU A 425 12.43 -13.91 -4.99
N LYS A 426 12.80 -13.05 -4.04
CA LYS A 426 14.17 -12.93 -3.55
C LYS A 426 14.58 -14.15 -2.73
N GLN A 427 13.75 -14.58 -1.80
CA GLN A 427 14.06 -15.68 -0.87
C GLN A 427 14.02 -17.05 -1.56
N SER A 428 13.07 -17.26 -2.47
CA SER A 428 12.94 -18.52 -3.21
C SER A 428 13.96 -18.65 -4.34
N SER A 429 14.43 -17.52 -4.90
CA SER A 429 15.24 -17.48 -6.14
C SER A 429 14.57 -18.17 -7.34
N GLU A 430 13.25 -18.38 -7.28
CA GLU A 430 12.46 -19.03 -8.32
C GLU A 430 12.23 -18.09 -9.52
N GLU A 431 12.05 -18.70 -10.69
CA GLU A 431 11.61 -18.02 -11.91
C GLU A 431 10.23 -18.54 -12.31
N ILE A 432 9.20 -17.68 -12.26
CA ILE A 432 7.82 -18.06 -12.58
C ILE A 432 7.51 -17.73 -14.04
N GLU A 433 7.14 -18.72 -14.83
CA GLU A 433 6.66 -18.52 -16.19
C GLU A 433 5.30 -17.82 -16.21
N LEU A 434 5.13 -16.87 -17.13
CA LEU A 434 3.86 -16.22 -17.35
C LEU A 434 3.13 -16.82 -18.54
N VAL A 435 1.83 -17.02 -18.35
CA VAL A 435 0.93 -17.48 -19.41
C VAL A 435 0.90 -16.46 -20.55
N SER A 436 1.35 -16.88 -21.73
CA SER A 436 1.33 -16.08 -22.96
C SER A 436 0.18 -16.45 -23.90
N ASP A 437 -0.53 -17.55 -23.60
CA ASP A 437 -1.68 -18.01 -24.37
C ASP A 437 -2.98 -17.42 -23.81
N MET A 438 -3.83 -16.86 -24.69
CA MET A 438 -5.06 -16.18 -24.28
C MET A 438 -6.10 -17.15 -23.74
N ASP A 439 -6.23 -18.32 -24.36
CA ASP A 439 -7.24 -19.29 -23.99
C ASP A 439 -6.89 -19.91 -22.63
N MET A 440 -5.60 -20.17 -22.38
CA MET A 440 -5.10 -20.67 -21.11
C MET A 440 -5.26 -19.62 -20.00
N PHE A 441 -4.96 -18.35 -20.29
CA PHE A 441 -5.19 -17.26 -19.33
C PHE A 441 -6.67 -17.18 -18.93
N GLN A 442 -7.58 -17.20 -19.92
CA GLN A 442 -9.02 -17.18 -19.66
C GLN A 442 -9.48 -18.44 -18.91
N PHE A 443 -8.91 -19.60 -19.20
CA PHE A 443 -9.20 -20.84 -18.50
C PHE A 443 -8.89 -20.73 -17.00
N PHE A 444 -7.70 -20.22 -16.64
CA PHE A 444 -7.34 -20.00 -15.25
C PHE A 444 -8.22 -18.95 -14.57
N GLU A 445 -8.42 -17.78 -15.21
CA GLU A 445 -9.26 -16.70 -14.65
C GLU A 445 -10.69 -17.18 -14.38
N LYS A 446 -11.29 -17.93 -15.31
CA LYS A 446 -12.61 -18.55 -15.14
C LYS A 446 -12.65 -19.58 -14.01
N GLY A 447 -11.53 -20.24 -13.73
CA GLY A 447 -11.38 -21.24 -12.67
C GLY A 447 -11.17 -20.64 -11.27
N MET A 448 -10.76 -19.39 -11.15
CA MET A 448 -10.46 -18.78 -9.85
C MET A 448 -11.71 -18.66 -8.97
N ARG A 449 -11.62 -19.15 -7.73
CA ARG A 449 -12.68 -19.05 -6.72
C ARG A 449 -12.09 -18.53 -5.41
N GLY A 450 -12.88 -17.78 -4.67
CA GLY A 450 -12.52 -17.36 -3.31
C GLY A 450 -12.72 -18.48 -2.28
N GLY A 451 -12.62 -18.13 -1.00
CA GLY A 451 -12.95 -19.05 0.09
C GLY A 451 -14.39 -19.55 -0.01
N THR A 452 -14.59 -20.86 0.21
CA THR A 452 -15.93 -21.44 0.21
C THR A 452 -16.63 -21.09 1.52
N SER A 453 -17.79 -20.45 1.43
CA SER A 453 -18.68 -20.20 2.57
C SER A 453 -19.96 -21.02 2.39
N TYR A 454 -20.20 -21.95 3.32
CA TYR A 454 -21.33 -22.88 3.25
C TYR A 454 -22.06 -22.94 4.59
N ILE A 455 -23.39 -22.76 4.55
CA ILE A 455 -24.26 -22.89 5.71
C ILE A 455 -25.08 -24.18 5.53
N ALA A 456 -24.61 -25.26 6.17
CA ALA A 456 -25.30 -26.55 6.16
C ALA A 456 -26.61 -26.54 6.96
N HIS A 457 -26.64 -25.75 8.05
CA HIS A 457 -27.77 -25.66 8.96
C HIS A 457 -28.02 -24.19 9.31
N ARG A 458 -29.24 -23.70 9.05
CA ARG A 458 -29.57 -22.26 9.07
C ARG A 458 -29.33 -21.58 10.43
N HIS A 459 -29.59 -22.28 11.53
CA HIS A 459 -29.39 -21.74 12.88
C HIS A 459 -29.20 -22.86 13.90
N SER A 460 -28.24 -22.73 14.79
CA SER A 460 -28.04 -23.66 15.89
C SER A 460 -27.54 -22.89 17.10
N ALA A 461 -28.22 -23.01 18.24
CA ALA A 461 -27.81 -22.42 19.50
C ALA A 461 -27.20 -23.48 20.42
N ALA A 462 -26.17 -23.11 21.17
CA ALA A 462 -25.67 -23.93 22.27
C ALA A 462 -26.64 -23.83 23.45
N ASN A 463 -26.78 -24.92 24.20
CA ASN A 463 -27.45 -24.95 25.50
C ASN A 463 -26.60 -25.81 26.43
N ASN A 464 -25.78 -25.20 27.28
CA ASN A 464 -24.95 -25.95 28.21
C ASN A 464 -24.73 -25.16 29.50
N LYS A 465 -24.42 -25.88 30.59
CA LYS A 465 -24.29 -25.37 31.96
C LYS A 465 -23.29 -24.22 32.19
N TYR A 466 -22.46 -23.89 31.21
CA TYR A 466 -21.48 -22.80 31.31
C TYR A 466 -22.01 -21.47 30.77
N MET A 467 -23.21 -21.44 30.19
CA MET A 467 -23.82 -20.23 29.62
C MET A 467 -24.75 -19.54 30.62
N GLU A 468 -24.78 -18.21 30.61
CA GLU A 468 -25.73 -17.41 31.41
C GLU A 468 -27.19 -17.69 31.02
N THR A 469 -27.43 -18.06 29.77
CA THR A 469 -28.75 -18.39 29.22
C THR A 469 -29.07 -19.88 29.23
N TYR A 470 -28.39 -20.67 30.07
CA TYR A 470 -28.62 -22.12 30.16
C TYR A 470 -30.03 -22.44 30.64
N ASP A 471 -30.71 -23.34 29.92
CA ASP A 471 -32.02 -23.87 30.28
C ASP A 471 -31.91 -25.37 30.58
N GLU A 472 -32.10 -25.72 31.86
CA GLU A 472 -32.05 -27.10 32.36
C GLU A 472 -33.21 -27.97 31.81
N SER A 473 -34.30 -27.36 31.34
CA SER A 473 -35.43 -28.07 30.74
C SER A 473 -35.20 -28.46 29.28
N SER A 474 -34.17 -27.91 28.64
CA SER A 474 -33.80 -28.15 27.25
C SER A 474 -32.62 -29.10 27.10
N GLU A 475 -32.45 -29.72 25.93
CA GLU A 475 -31.35 -30.64 25.66
C GLU A 475 -29.97 -29.97 25.77
N ASN A 476 -29.01 -30.66 26.38
CA ASN A 476 -27.62 -30.20 26.44
C ASN A 476 -26.98 -30.24 25.05
N LYS A 477 -26.55 -29.08 24.56
CA LYS A 477 -25.97 -28.89 23.23
C LYS A 477 -24.74 -28.00 23.28
N TYR A 478 -23.64 -28.51 22.72
CA TYR A 478 -22.37 -27.80 22.61
C TYR A 478 -22.11 -27.41 21.15
N LEU A 479 -21.50 -26.24 20.96
CA LEU A 479 -20.99 -25.80 19.66
C LEU A 479 -19.46 -25.74 19.74
N MET A 480 -18.81 -26.35 18.77
CA MET A 480 -17.35 -26.36 18.67
C MET A 480 -16.94 -25.46 17.50
N TYR A 481 -16.04 -24.52 17.76
CA TYR A 481 -15.43 -23.67 16.74
C TYR A 481 -14.05 -24.24 16.41
N LEU A 482 -13.82 -24.60 15.14
CA LEU A 482 -12.54 -25.08 14.64
C LEU A 482 -12.08 -24.11 13.56
N ASP A 483 -10.81 -23.72 13.62
CA ASP A 483 -10.20 -22.79 12.68
C ASP A 483 -8.82 -23.28 12.27
N ALA A 484 -8.48 -23.12 10.99
CA ALA A 484 -7.20 -23.54 10.46
C ALA A 484 -6.18 -22.40 10.58
N ASN A 485 -5.19 -22.58 11.45
CA ASN A 485 -4.09 -21.62 11.61
C ASN A 485 -3.30 -21.47 10.30
N ASN A 486 -3.31 -20.27 9.70
CA ASN A 486 -2.58 -19.94 8.47
C ASN A 486 -2.87 -20.90 7.29
N LEU A 487 -4.16 -21.12 6.99
CA LEU A 487 -4.61 -22.04 5.92
C LEU A 487 -3.90 -21.81 4.57
N TYR A 488 -3.87 -20.56 4.09
CA TYR A 488 -3.22 -20.25 2.81
C TYR A 488 -1.70 -20.40 2.87
N GLY A 489 -1.05 -20.01 3.98
CA GLY A 489 0.40 -20.20 4.11
C GLY A 489 0.78 -21.68 4.13
N TRP A 490 -0.03 -22.53 4.77
CA TRP A 490 0.15 -23.99 4.70
C TRP A 490 -0.03 -24.50 3.26
N ALA A 491 -1.08 -24.07 2.56
CA ALA A 491 -1.30 -24.45 1.16
C ALA A 491 -0.15 -23.99 0.25
N MET A 492 0.37 -22.78 0.44
CA MET A 492 1.52 -22.23 -0.29
C MET A 492 2.85 -22.90 0.03
N SER A 493 2.93 -23.67 1.12
CA SER A 493 4.10 -24.51 1.43
C SER A 493 4.09 -25.86 0.71
N GLN A 494 2.99 -26.20 0.05
CA GLN A 494 2.90 -27.39 -0.80
C GLN A 494 3.47 -27.08 -2.20
N PRO A 495 3.81 -28.09 -3.01
CA PRO A 495 4.19 -27.89 -4.40
C PRO A 495 3.11 -27.12 -5.18
N LEU A 496 3.51 -26.05 -5.87
CA LEU A 496 2.66 -25.19 -6.69
C LEU A 496 3.22 -25.09 -8.11
N PRO A 497 2.37 -24.91 -9.14
CA PRO A 497 2.84 -24.75 -10.51
C PRO A 497 3.61 -23.43 -10.68
N ASN A 498 4.80 -23.51 -11.28
CA ASN A 498 5.67 -22.36 -11.54
C ASN A 498 6.05 -22.18 -13.03
N GLY A 499 5.73 -23.14 -13.91
CA GLY A 499 5.93 -23.02 -15.36
C GLY A 499 5.72 -24.32 -16.13
N GLU A 500 6.20 -24.35 -17.38
CA GLU A 500 6.04 -25.44 -18.35
C GLU A 500 4.57 -25.74 -18.65
N PHE A 501 3.76 -24.67 -18.80
CA PHE A 501 2.34 -24.79 -19.05
C PHE A 501 2.07 -25.26 -20.48
N GLU A 502 1.39 -26.39 -20.63
CA GLU A 502 0.99 -26.95 -21.91
C GLU A 502 -0.46 -27.43 -21.90
N TRP A 503 -1.12 -27.34 -23.06
CA TRP A 503 -2.42 -27.94 -23.27
C TRP A 503 -2.26 -29.46 -23.46
N VAL A 504 -3.11 -30.24 -22.80
CA VAL A 504 -3.20 -31.69 -22.98
C VAL A 504 -4.32 -31.98 -23.99
N GLU A 505 -3.96 -32.55 -25.15
CA GLU A 505 -4.93 -32.80 -26.25
C GLU A 505 -5.85 -34.00 -26.00
N GLU A 506 -5.39 -35.03 -25.28
CA GLU A 506 -6.15 -36.26 -24.99
C GLU A 506 -6.25 -36.49 -23.47
N VAL A 507 -7.42 -36.19 -22.90
CA VAL A 507 -7.75 -36.45 -21.49
C VAL A 507 -8.60 -37.71 -21.29
N ASP A 508 -9.16 -38.27 -22.36
CA ASP A 508 -10.00 -39.47 -22.31
C ASP A 508 -9.18 -40.72 -21.93
N GLY A 509 -9.56 -41.36 -20.82
CA GLY A 509 -8.87 -42.54 -20.31
C GLY A 509 -7.65 -42.25 -19.44
N MET A 510 -7.36 -40.97 -19.15
CA MET A 510 -6.31 -40.61 -18.21
C MET A 510 -6.70 -41.05 -16.79
N ASN A 511 -5.80 -41.80 -16.12
CA ASN A 511 -5.98 -42.15 -14.73
C ASN A 511 -5.48 -41.00 -13.84
N LEU A 512 -6.42 -40.29 -13.19
CA LEU A 512 -6.09 -39.18 -12.29
C LEU A 512 -5.21 -39.62 -11.11
N GLU A 513 -5.28 -40.90 -10.72
CA GLU A 513 -4.45 -41.45 -9.64
C GLU A 513 -2.95 -41.43 -9.96
N ASP A 514 -2.57 -41.48 -11.25
CA ASP A 514 -1.16 -41.43 -11.66
C ASP A 514 -0.51 -40.07 -11.32
N TYR A 515 -1.34 -39.05 -11.11
CA TYR A 515 -0.94 -37.70 -10.70
C TYR A 515 -1.12 -37.47 -9.19
N LEU A 516 -1.78 -38.39 -8.47
CA LEU A 516 -1.89 -38.32 -7.01
C LEU A 516 -0.55 -38.71 -6.37
N GLY A 517 0.26 -37.71 -6.04
CA GLY A 517 1.56 -37.88 -5.36
C GLY A 517 2.77 -37.54 -6.23
N ASP A 518 2.59 -37.14 -7.49
CA ASP A 518 3.65 -36.52 -8.29
C ASP A 518 3.78 -35.03 -7.93
N ASN A 519 4.84 -34.68 -7.22
CA ASN A 519 5.13 -33.28 -6.86
C ASN A 519 5.84 -32.52 -7.99
N LYS A 520 6.06 -33.13 -9.16
CA LYS A 520 6.77 -32.53 -10.29
C LYS A 520 5.85 -32.08 -11.42
N ARG A 521 4.64 -32.64 -11.52
CA ARG A 521 3.67 -32.31 -12.56
C ARG A 521 2.31 -32.05 -11.93
N GLY A 522 1.75 -30.88 -12.21
CA GLY A 522 0.37 -30.53 -11.84
C GLY A 522 -0.55 -30.67 -13.05
N MET A 523 -1.86 -30.78 -12.77
CA MET A 523 -2.89 -30.75 -13.81
C MET A 523 -4.06 -29.90 -13.34
N VAL A 524 -4.62 -29.10 -14.25
CA VAL A 524 -5.83 -28.30 -14.00
C VAL A 524 -6.87 -28.71 -15.03
N LEU A 525 -8.05 -29.09 -14.54
CA LEU A 525 -9.12 -29.69 -15.33
C LEU A 525 -10.41 -28.87 -15.19
N GLU A 526 -11.15 -28.76 -16.29
CA GLU A 526 -12.57 -28.40 -16.26
C GLU A 526 -13.39 -29.69 -16.33
N VAL A 527 -14.24 -29.94 -15.33
CA VAL A 527 -14.95 -31.21 -15.17
C VAL A 527 -16.46 -31.01 -15.03
N TYR A 528 -17.23 -31.94 -15.58
CA TYR A 528 -18.67 -32.05 -15.33
C TYR A 528 -18.92 -33.12 -14.26
N ILE A 529 -19.40 -32.70 -13.10
CA ILE A 529 -19.73 -33.61 -12.00
C ILE A 529 -21.20 -34.04 -12.15
N THR A 530 -21.42 -35.34 -12.37
CA THR A 530 -22.76 -35.94 -12.31
C THR A 530 -22.89 -36.73 -11.02
N VAL A 531 -23.76 -36.30 -10.12
CA VAL A 531 -24.10 -37.07 -8.93
C VAL A 531 -25.16 -38.09 -9.31
N ILE A 532 -24.76 -39.35 -9.40
CA ILE A 532 -25.70 -40.48 -9.54
C ILE A 532 -26.16 -40.81 -8.11
N LEU A 533 -27.36 -40.35 -7.76
CA LEU A 533 -28.00 -40.62 -6.47
C LEU A 533 -28.69 -41.99 -6.44
#